data_AF-A0A367LXQ2-F1
#
_entry.id   AF-A0A367LXQ2-F1
#
_cell.length_a   1.000
_cell.length_b   1.000
_cell.length_c   1.000
_cell.angle_alpha   90.00
_cell.angle_beta   90.00
_cell.angle_gamma   90.00
#
_symmetry.space_group_name_H-M   'P 1'
#
loop_
_entity.id
_entity.type
_entity.pdbx_description
1 polymer ?
#
loop_
_entity_poly.entity_id
_entity_poly.type
_entity_poly.pdbx_seq_one_letter_code
_entity_poly.pdbx_strand_id
1 'polypeptide(L)' 'MHRTSRRTFVKGLAATGLLGGLGLWRAPAWALAGPGQQNLLAGDSFDLFIGETPVNLSGSPATAMTIHGSLPGPPLRG' A
#
# COMPACT_ATOMS: atom_id res chain seq x y z
N MET A 1 -38.38 -28.21 -4.98
CA MET A 1 -37.27 -27.77 -5.85
C MET A 1 -37.62 -26.40 -6.45
N HIS A 2 -37.09 -25.31 -5.89
CA HIS A 2 -37.33 -23.97 -6.47
C HIS A 2 -36.52 -23.84 -7.77
N ARG A 3 -37.21 -23.79 -8.91
CA ARG A 3 -36.61 -23.57 -10.23
C ARG A 3 -36.18 -22.11 -10.33
N THR A 4 -34.90 -21.84 -10.10
CA THR A 4 -34.34 -20.49 -10.27
C THR A 4 -34.49 -20.06 -11.74
N SER A 5 -35.32 -19.05 -12.00
CA SER A 5 -35.46 -18.47 -13.34
C SER A 5 -34.25 -17.60 -13.66
N ARG A 6 -33.84 -17.54 -14.95
CA ARG A 6 -32.77 -16.64 -15.43
C ARG A 6 -32.98 -15.20 -14.97
N ARG A 7 -34.24 -14.75 -14.87
CA ARG A 7 -34.60 -13.42 -14.38
C ARG A 7 -34.32 -13.22 -12.89
N THR A 8 -34.48 -14.27 -12.08
CA THR A 8 -34.17 -14.22 -10.63
C THR A 8 -32.66 -14.15 -10.41
N PHE A 9 -31.88 -14.87 -11.20
CA PHE A 9 -30.41 -14.79 -11.19
C PHE A 9 -29.91 -13.39 -11.59
N VAL A 10 -30.42 -12.84 -12.69
CA VAL A 10 -30.03 -11.49 -13.15
C VAL A 10 -30.41 -10.42 -12.13
N LYS A 11 -31.58 -10.55 -11.49
CA LYS A 11 -31.97 -9.63 -10.39
C LYS A 11 -31.02 -9.72 -9.20
N GLY A 12 -30.59 -10.93 -8.82
CA GLY A 12 -29.59 -11.13 -7.78
C GLY A 12 -28.25 -10.49 -8.13
N LEU A 13 -27.76 -10.70 -9.36
CA LEU A 13 -26.51 -10.13 -9.85
C LEU A 13 -26.55 -8.59 -9.95
N ALA A 14 -27.67 -8.02 -10.40
CA ALA A 14 -27.84 -6.57 -10.48
C ALA A 14 -27.89 -5.92 -9.08
N ALA A 15 -28.58 -6.55 -8.12
CA ALA A 15 -28.66 -6.08 -6.75
C ALA A 15 -27.29 -6.12 -6.05
N THR A 16 -26.50 -7.18 -6.26
CA THR A 16 -25.14 -7.27 -5.70
C THR A 16 -24.16 -6.32 -6.39
N GLY A 17 -24.28 -6.12 -7.70
CA GLY A 17 -23.47 -5.18 -8.47
C GLY A 17 -23.64 -3.72 -8.04
N LEU A 18 -24.87 -3.29 -7.74
CA LEU A 18 -25.15 -1.93 -7.26
C LEU A 18 -24.59 -1.67 -5.84
N LEU A 19 -24.62 -2.67 -4.97
CA LEU A 19 -24.07 -2.57 -3.61
C LEU A 19 -22.53 -2.69 -3.60
N GLY A 20 -21.95 -3.49 -4.49
CA GLY A 20 -20.50 -3.67 -4.61
C GLY A 20 -19.78 -2.60 -5.44
N GLY A 21 -20.45 -1.96 -6.40
CA GLY A 21 -19.85 -1.01 -7.35
C GLY A 21 -19.29 0.25 -6.70
N LEU A 22 -19.89 0.71 -5.59
CA LEU A 22 -19.39 1.87 -4.83
C LEU A 22 -18.26 1.51 -3.84
N GLY A 23 -18.11 0.23 -3.49
CA GLY A 23 -17.05 -0.28 -2.60
C GLY A 23 -15.73 -0.56 -3.34
N LEU A 24 -15.81 -0.91 -4.62
CA LEU A 24 -14.66 -1.24 -5.48
C LEU A 24 -13.99 -0.02 -6.14
N TRP A 25 -14.62 1.15 -6.08
CA TRP A 25 -14.03 2.40 -6.57
C TRP A 25 -12.99 3.00 -5.62
N ARG A 26 -12.90 2.48 -4.39
CA ARG A 26 -11.81 2.83 -3.50
C ARG A 26 -10.53 2.21 -4.03
N ALA A 27 -9.48 3.04 -4.14
CA ALA A 27 -8.15 2.54 -4.40
C ALA A 27 -7.88 1.37 -3.44
N PRO A 28 -7.40 0.23 -3.94
CA PRO A 28 -7.11 -0.90 -3.08
C PRO A 28 -6.22 -0.46 -1.93
N ALA A 29 -6.53 -0.86 -0.70
CA ALA A 29 -5.74 -0.46 0.47
C ALA A 29 -4.26 -0.87 0.36
N TRP A 30 -3.95 -1.88 -0.45
CA TRP A 30 -2.59 -2.33 -0.76
C TRP A 30 -1.85 -1.44 -1.77
N ALA A 31 -2.55 -0.53 -2.47
CA ALA A 31 -1.93 0.48 -3.32
C ALA A 31 -1.63 1.79 -2.58
N LEU A 32 -2.12 1.96 -1.34
CA LEU A 32 -1.70 3.06 -0.49
C LEU A 32 -0.28 2.76 -0.02
N ALA A 33 0.66 3.65 -0.32
CA ALA A 33 2.02 3.57 0.21
C ALA A 33 1.93 3.57 1.75
N GLY A 34 2.20 2.42 2.36
CA GLY A 34 2.20 2.29 3.81
C GLY A 34 3.40 3.00 4.43
N PRO A 35 3.35 3.30 5.74
CA PRO A 35 4.55 3.68 6.49
C PRO A 35 5.62 2.60 6.30
N GLY A 36 6.73 2.93 5.62
CA GLY A 36 7.79 1.97 5.28
C GLY A 36 7.84 1.53 3.82
N GLN A 37 6.97 2.04 2.94
CA GLN A 37 7.15 1.87 1.50
C GLN A 37 8.48 2.54 1.09
N GLN A 38 9.46 1.72 0.73
CA GLN A 38 10.79 2.21 0.39
C GLN A 38 10.73 2.92 -0.96
N ASN A 39 11.11 4.20 -0.98
CA ASN A 39 11.26 4.93 -2.23
C ASN A 39 12.44 4.31 -2.99
N LEU A 40 12.16 3.58 -4.07
CA LEU A 40 13.20 3.00 -4.92
C LEU A 40 13.93 4.14 -5.62
N LEU A 41 15.24 4.24 -5.40
CA LEU A 41 16.10 5.11 -6.18
C LEU A 41 16.66 4.28 -7.35
N ALA A 42 16.33 4.67 -8.58
CA ALA A 42 16.78 4.01 -9.80
C ALA A 42 17.55 4.98 -10.71
N GLY A 43 18.67 4.54 -11.28
CA GLY A 43 19.52 5.32 -12.19
C GLY A 43 21.02 5.08 -11.99
N ASP A 44 21.85 5.73 -12.80
CA ASP A 44 23.31 5.62 -12.73
C ASP A 44 23.95 6.55 -11.67
N SER A 45 23.15 7.43 -11.05
CA SER A 45 23.60 8.38 -10.04
C SER A 45 22.49 8.64 -9.02
N PHE A 46 22.87 8.76 -7.75
CA PHE A 46 21.94 8.86 -6.62
C PHE A 46 22.36 10.00 -5.69
N ASP A 47 21.42 10.90 -5.38
CA ASP A 47 21.58 11.84 -4.28
C ASP A 47 21.16 11.16 -2.98
N LEU A 48 22.05 11.11 -1.99
CA LEU A 48 21.78 10.48 -0.70
C LEU A 48 21.87 11.53 0.41
N PHE A 49 20.73 11.85 1.02
CA PHE A 49 20.74 12.67 2.24
C PHE A 49 20.92 11.79 3.48
N ILE A 50 22.01 12.02 4.20
CA ILE A 50 22.36 11.31 5.43
C ILE A 50 22.01 12.21 6.62
N GLY A 51 21.25 11.68 7.57
CA GLY A 51 20.88 12.43 8.76
C GLY A 51 20.44 11.55 9.92
N GLU A 52 20.48 12.12 11.12
CA GLU A 52 20.01 11.47 12.33
C GLU A 52 18.48 11.55 12.44
N THR A 53 17.85 10.46 12.86
CA THR A 53 16.39 10.40 13.04
C THR A 53 16.06 9.59 14.30
N PRO A 54 15.18 10.10 15.17
CA PRO A 54 14.69 9.33 16.31
C PRO A 54 13.85 8.15 15.83
N VAL A 55 14.13 6.96 16.37
CA VAL A 55 13.46 5.70 16.04
C VAL A 55 13.11 4.94 17.32
N ASN A 56 12.14 4.03 17.23
CA ASN A 56 11.85 3.08 18.29
C ASN A 56 11.56 1.71 17.67
N LEU A 57 12.55 0.83 17.67
CA LEU A 57 12.47 -0.49 17.03
C LEU A 57 12.25 -1.62 18.04
N SER A 58 12.68 -1.44 19.28
CA SER A 58 12.66 -2.46 20.35
C SER A 58 11.75 -2.10 21.53
N GLY A 59 10.98 -1.02 21.42
CA GLY A 59 10.21 -0.43 22.53
C GLY A 59 10.96 0.67 23.29
N SER A 60 12.28 0.81 23.09
CA SER A 60 13.09 1.91 23.61
C SER A 60 13.38 2.96 22.53
N PRO A 61 13.20 4.26 22.82
CA PRO A 61 13.68 5.33 21.94
C PRO A 61 15.19 5.24 21.72
N ALA A 62 15.62 5.42 20.48
CA ALA A 62 17.00 5.48 20.05
C ALA A 62 17.14 6.48 18.88
N THR A 63 18.36 6.92 18.59
CA THR A 63 18.66 7.74 17.41
C THR A 63 19.40 6.89 16.39
N ALA A 64 18.94 6.90 15.14
CA ALA A 64 19.58 6.17 14.06
C ALA A 64 20.07 7.12 12.97
N MET A 65 21.15 6.72 12.30
CA MET A 65 21.57 7.33 11.04
C MET A 65 20.70 6.77 9.91
N THR A 66 20.09 7.65 9.12
CA THR A 66 19.14 7.28 8.06
C THR A 66 19.56 7.85 6.72
N ILE A 67 19.05 7.23 5.65
CA ILE A 67 19.14 7.76 4.29
C ILE A 67 17.73 8.19 3.89
N HIS A 68 17.55 9.46 3.51
CA HIS A 68 16.24 10.05 3.21
C HIS A 68 15.21 9.87 4.35
N GLY A 69 15.66 9.87 5.61
CA GLY A 69 14.77 9.66 6.76
C GLY A 69 14.23 8.23 6.87
N SER A 70 14.74 7.28 6.08
CA SER A 70 14.28 5.88 6.05
C SER A 70 15.28 4.92 6.72
N LEU A 71 14.73 3.87 7.33
CA LEU A 71 15.49 2.80 7.99
C LEU A 71 14.79 1.44 7.82
N PRO A 72 15.46 0.41 7.28
CA PRO A 72 16.74 0.51 6.56
C PRO A 72 16.62 1.43 5.33
N GLY A 73 17.75 2.00 4.88
CA GLY A 73 17.79 2.94 3.76
C GLY A 73 17.21 2.39 2.45
N PRO A 74 16.91 3.25 1.46
CA PRO A 74 16.23 2.84 0.25
C PRO A 74 17.15 1.96 -0.64
N PRO A 75 16.59 0.93 -1.30
CA PRO A 75 17.35 0.10 -2.21
C PRO A 75 17.69 0.90 -3.48
N LEU A 76 18.96 0.79 -3.89
CA LEU A 76 19.47 1.40 -5.12
C LEU A 76 19.43 0.39 -6.26
N ARG A 77 19.01 0.82 -7.46
CA ARG A 77 19.01 0.00 -8.68
C ARG A 77 19.65 0.77 -9.84
N GLY A 78 20.77 0.27 -10.35
CA GLY A 78 21.35 0.70 -11.63
C GLY A 78 20.82 -0.10 -12.81
#